data_AF-A0A352FHU1-F1
#
_entry.id   AF-A0A352FHU1-F1
#
_cell.length_a   1.000
_cell.length_b   1.000
_cell.length_c   1.000
_cell.angle_alpha   90.00
_cell.angle_beta   90.00
_cell.angle_gamma   90.00
#
_symmetry.space_group_name_H-M   'P 1'
#
loop_
_entity.id
_entity.type
_entity.pdbx_description
1 polymer ?
#
loop_
_entity_poly.entity_id
_entity_poly.type
_entity_poly.pdbx_seq_one_letter_code
_entity_poly.pdbx_strand_id
1 'polypeptide(L)'
;MPTTSDMRWFKTNFQDKINAAIAGTPFTLDLMTALACQETGEIWPILRKTDLSLDRILALCVGDTLDAPNRSAFPKNKAALLAENRGQEMFEIARQALVEMAQFIDSYKGAASNPNKFCHGYGMFQFDLQFFKTEPDYFLEKRYAKFDETLGKALGELESARKKIGLGNKAGLSDLELCHVAIAYNTGHFNPAKGLKQGFAPKDKHGNIIGPFYGEQILDFIQKSKTVTADGSGTTTPTSDTTTAATFKVTASGLNLRSEPSLQGTVKVTLPNGQRVRAVAEQVTNGFREVETDFQGQHLQGFCSAKFLVQVMGTTG
;
A
#
# COMPACT_ATOMS: atom_id res chain seq x y z
N MET A 1 3.66 -6.46 -1.08
CA MET A 1 3.60 -4.99 -0.89
C MET A 1 3.16 -4.34 -2.19
N PRO A 2 2.18 -3.43 -2.15
CA PRO A 2 1.73 -2.66 -3.31
C PRO A 2 2.87 -1.91 -4.00
N THR A 3 2.84 -1.90 -5.34
CA THR A 3 3.80 -1.20 -6.20
C THR A 3 3.23 0.14 -6.68
N THR A 4 4.04 0.96 -7.36
CA THR A 4 3.55 2.19 -8.02
C THR A 4 2.51 1.92 -9.10
N SER A 5 2.57 0.75 -9.77
CA SER A 5 1.53 0.31 -10.71
C SER A 5 0.20 0.04 -10.01
N ASP A 6 0.27 -0.53 -8.81
CA ASP A 6 -0.92 -0.81 -8.01
C ASP A 6 -1.53 0.50 -7.49
N MET A 7 -0.72 1.44 -6.98
CA MET A 7 -1.18 2.78 -6.60
C MET A 7 -1.82 3.53 -7.77
N ARG A 8 -1.26 3.42 -8.98
CA ARG A 8 -1.82 4.05 -10.18
C ARG A 8 -3.20 3.48 -10.49
N TRP A 9 -3.34 2.16 -10.45
CA TRP A 9 -4.63 1.52 -10.64
C TRP A 9 -5.65 2.02 -9.62
N PHE A 10 -5.26 2.11 -8.34
CA PHE A 10 -6.15 2.63 -7.29
C PHE A 10 -6.61 4.06 -7.59
N LYS A 11 -5.67 4.97 -7.88
CA LYS A 11 -5.98 6.37 -8.21
C LYS A 11 -6.86 6.49 -9.46
N THR A 12 -6.57 5.70 -10.51
CA THR A 12 -7.36 5.70 -11.76
C THR A 12 -8.83 5.37 -11.51
N ASN A 13 -9.12 4.44 -10.61
CA ASN A 13 -10.49 3.99 -10.36
C ASN A 13 -11.23 4.86 -9.33
N PHE A 14 -10.51 5.51 -8.41
CA PHE A 14 -11.13 6.05 -7.19
C PHE A 14 -10.80 7.51 -6.88
N GLN A 15 -9.85 8.14 -7.57
CA GLN A 15 -9.42 9.50 -7.21
C GLN A 15 -10.55 10.52 -7.25
N ASP A 16 -11.48 10.43 -8.20
CA ASP A 16 -12.57 11.42 -8.33
C ASP A 16 -13.51 11.34 -7.14
N LYS A 17 -13.87 10.12 -6.75
CA LYS A 17 -14.70 9.84 -5.56
C LYS A 17 -14.00 10.29 -4.28
N ILE A 18 -12.69 10.00 -4.16
CA ILE A 18 -11.89 10.42 -3.01
C ILE A 18 -11.80 11.95 -2.94
N ASN A 19 -11.40 12.62 -4.03
CA ASN A 19 -11.24 14.07 -4.09
C ASN A 19 -12.55 14.80 -3.77
N ALA A 20 -13.68 14.29 -4.27
CA ALA A 20 -15.00 14.82 -3.92
C ALA A 20 -15.30 14.67 -2.42
N ALA A 21 -15.00 13.52 -1.82
CA ALA A 21 -15.31 13.25 -0.41
C ALA A 21 -14.38 13.98 0.58
N ILE A 22 -13.12 14.23 0.20
CA ILE A 22 -12.15 14.93 1.05
C ILE A 22 -12.17 16.44 0.87
N ALA A 23 -12.98 16.97 -0.06
CA ALA A 23 -13.08 18.40 -0.31
C ALA A 23 -13.43 19.17 0.99
N GLY A 24 -12.61 20.18 1.32
CA GLY A 24 -12.77 20.96 2.56
C GLY A 24 -12.27 20.26 3.84
N THR A 25 -11.67 19.08 3.72
CA THR A 25 -10.98 18.39 4.83
C THR A 25 -9.45 18.54 4.66
N PRO A 26 -8.65 18.33 5.73
CA PRO A 26 -7.20 18.34 5.61
C PRO A 26 -6.60 17.03 5.06
N PHE A 27 -7.43 16.05 4.70
CA PHE A 27 -6.97 14.76 4.18
C PHE A 27 -6.62 14.84 2.70
N THR A 28 -5.76 13.93 2.25
CA THR A 28 -5.21 13.94 0.89
C THR A 28 -5.48 12.62 0.18
N LEU A 29 -5.53 12.66 -1.15
CA LEU A 29 -5.57 11.45 -1.99
C LEU A 29 -4.41 10.50 -1.68
N ASP A 30 -3.23 11.04 -1.33
CA ASP A 30 -2.06 10.24 -1.01
C ASP A 30 -2.18 9.52 0.33
N LEU A 31 -2.78 10.14 1.35
CA LEU A 31 -3.11 9.45 2.59
C LEU A 31 -4.12 8.32 2.32
N MET A 32 -5.17 8.58 1.54
CA MET A 32 -6.16 7.55 1.23
C MET A 32 -5.55 6.40 0.42
N THR A 33 -4.67 6.70 -0.52
CA THR A 33 -3.92 5.68 -1.28
C THR A 33 -3.02 4.86 -0.35
N ALA A 34 -2.34 5.52 0.59
CA ALA A 34 -1.50 4.85 1.58
C ALA A 34 -2.30 3.92 2.49
N LEU A 35 -3.47 4.35 2.97
CA LEU A 35 -4.36 3.50 3.76
C LEU A 35 -4.87 2.30 2.94
N ALA A 36 -5.30 2.47 1.70
CA ALA A 36 -5.70 1.33 0.86
C ALA A 36 -4.53 0.34 0.64
N CYS A 37 -3.30 0.85 0.49
CA CYS A 37 -2.10 0.01 0.39
C CYS A 37 -1.77 -0.71 1.72
N GLN A 38 -2.07 -0.09 2.85
CA GLN A 38 -1.77 -0.63 4.15
C GLN A 38 -2.80 -1.65 4.64
N GLU A 39 -4.08 -1.36 4.44
CA GLU A 39 -5.20 -2.08 5.03
C GLU A 39 -5.59 -3.32 4.22
N THR A 40 -5.49 -3.27 2.89
CA THR A 40 -5.83 -4.40 2.02
C THR A 40 -4.83 -4.63 0.90
N GLY A 41 -3.61 -4.11 1.03
CA GLY A 41 -2.56 -4.18 0.01
C GLY A 41 -2.01 -5.59 -0.25
N GLU A 42 -2.31 -6.59 0.56
CA GLU A 42 -2.05 -7.99 0.20
C GLU A 42 -3.17 -8.65 -0.64
N ILE A 43 -4.31 -7.96 -0.83
CA ILE A 43 -5.50 -8.51 -1.51
C ILE A 43 -5.70 -7.87 -2.88
N TRP A 44 -6.11 -6.60 -2.93
CA TRP A 44 -6.54 -5.98 -4.19
C TRP A 44 -5.46 -5.91 -5.28
N PRO A 45 -4.15 -5.80 -4.99
CA PRO A 45 -3.12 -5.84 -6.04
C PRO A 45 -3.00 -7.20 -6.74
N ILE A 46 -3.45 -8.28 -6.08
CA ILE A 46 -3.53 -9.61 -6.67
C ILE A 46 -4.81 -9.69 -7.50
N LEU A 47 -5.96 -9.29 -6.93
CA LEU A 47 -7.25 -9.36 -7.60
C LEU A 47 -7.33 -8.51 -8.87
N ARG A 48 -6.75 -7.31 -8.89
CA ARG A 48 -6.78 -6.43 -10.08
C ARG A 48 -6.06 -7.00 -11.32
N LYS A 49 -5.26 -8.05 -11.14
CA LYS A 49 -4.51 -8.73 -12.21
C LYS A 49 -5.27 -9.94 -12.74
N THR A 50 -6.48 -10.16 -12.25
CA THR A 50 -7.43 -11.19 -12.70
C THR A 50 -8.55 -10.53 -13.51
N ASP A 51 -9.42 -11.33 -14.12
CA ASP A 51 -10.57 -10.88 -14.92
C ASP A 51 -11.81 -10.52 -14.07
N LEU A 52 -11.60 -10.01 -12.85
CA LEU A 52 -12.69 -9.63 -11.95
C LEU A 52 -13.14 -8.20 -12.21
N SER A 53 -14.46 -7.97 -12.13
CA SER A 53 -15.02 -6.62 -12.14
C SER A 53 -14.58 -5.82 -10.91
N LEU A 54 -14.60 -4.48 -11.02
CA LEU A 54 -14.25 -3.60 -9.92
C LEU A 54 -15.11 -3.86 -8.66
N ASP A 55 -16.41 -4.03 -8.83
CA ASP A 55 -17.34 -4.36 -7.74
C ASP A 55 -16.98 -5.68 -7.06
N ARG A 56 -16.52 -6.66 -7.85
CA ARG A 56 -16.11 -7.95 -7.30
C ARG A 56 -14.79 -7.85 -6.55
N ILE A 57 -13.84 -7.05 -7.04
CA ILE A 57 -12.60 -6.75 -6.32
C ILE A 57 -12.93 -6.10 -4.97
N LEU A 58 -13.81 -5.10 -4.93
CA LEU A 58 -14.22 -4.42 -3.71
C LEU A 58 -14.91 -5.37 -2.71
N ALA A 59 -15.82 -6.23 -3.19
CA ALA A 59 -16.48 -7.23 -2.35
C ALA A 59 -15.51 -8.25 -1.72
N LEU A 60 -14.36 -8.47 -2.36
CA LEU A 60 -13.31 -9.37 -1.91
C LEU A 60 -12.19 -8.67 -1.13
N CYS A 61 -12.22 -7.35 -0.99
CA CYS A 61 -11.37 -6.60 -0.05
C CYS A 61 -11.85 -6.81 1.39
N VAL A 62 -12.00 -8.06 1.78
CA VAL A 62 -12.24 -8.52 3.15
C VAL A 62 -10.98 -9.20 3.63
N GLY A 63 -10.80 -9.36 4.92
CA GLY A 63 -9.57 -9.92 5.42
C GLY A 63 -9.63 -10.13 6.91
N ASP A 64 -8.47 -10.47 7.44
CA ASP A 64 -8.21 -10.76 8.84
C ASP A 64 -9.09 -11.91 9.38
N THR A 65 -8.48 -12.87 10.05
CA THR A 65 -9.22 -14.04 10.55
C THR A 65 -8.99 -14.22 12.02
N LEU A 66 -10.07 -14.45 12.77
CA LEU A 66 -10.01 -14.56 14.22
C LEU A 66 -9.09 -15.69 14.68
N ASP A 67 -7.97 -15.37 15.31
CA ASP A 67 -7.14 -16.31 16.05
C ASP A 67 -7.62 -16.44 17.51
N ALA A 68 -8.84 -16.96 17.66
CA ALA A 68 -9.35 -17.37 18.97
C ALA A 68 -8.34 -18.32 19.66
N PRO A 69 -8.07 -18.17 20.97
CA PRO A 69 -8.82 -17.39 21.96
C PRO A 69 -8.24 -16.00 22.33
N ASN A 70 -7.21 -15.50 21.66
CA ASN A 70 -6.40 -14.38 22.17
C ASN A 70 -6.97 -12.96 21.90
N ARG A 71 -8.30 -12.81 21.77
CA ARG A 71 -8.97 -11.54 21.45
C ARG A 71 -9.91 -11.09 22.56
N SER A 72 -9.84 -9.81 22.94
CA SER A 72 -10.77 -9.17 23.87
C SER A 72 -11.98 -8.54 23.17
N ALA A 73 -11.78 -7.97 21.98
CA ALA A 73 -12.81 -7.35 21.16
C ALA A 73 -13.84 -8.36 20.61
N PHE A 74 -15.05 -7.88 20.35
CA PHE A 74 -16.12 -8.68 19.76
C PHE A 74 -15.93 -8.87 18.24
N PRO A 75 -16.39 -9.99 17.65
CA PRO A 75 -16.63 -11.26 18.32
C PRO A 75 -15.30 -11.94 18.67
N LYS A 76 -15.27 -12.61 19.82
CA LYS A 76 -14.08 -13.36 20.28
C LYS A 76 -13.88 -14.67 19.51
N ASN A 77 -14.98 -15.25 19.05
CA ASN A 77 -15.04 -16.51 18.31
C ASN A 77 -16.42 -16.62 17.62
N LYS A 78 -16.63 -17.70 16.86
CA LYS A 78 -17.92 -18.00 16.20
C LYS A 78 -19.10 -18.01 17.16
N ALA A 79 -18.97 -18.70 18.30
CA ALA A 79 -20.07 -18.81 19.27
C ALA A 79 -20.51 -17.44 19.79
N ALA A 80 -19.56 -16.53 20.05
CA ALA A 80 -19.86 -15.15 20.45
C ALA A 80 -20.60 -14.37 19.35
N LEU A 81 -20.24 -14.56 18.08
CA LEU A 81 -20.98 -13.96 16.97
C LEU A 81 -22.40 -14.52 16.89
N LEU A 82 -22.55 -15.84 16.95
CA LEU A 82 -23.87 -16.51 16.85
C LEU A 82 -24.83 -16.15 17.98
N ALA A 83 -24.30 -15.78 19.15
CA ALA A 83 -25.10 -15.33 20.29
C ALA A 83 -25.64 -13.89 20.13
N GLU A 84 -25.15 -13.13 19.15
CA GLU A 84 -25.62 -11.78 18.87
C GLU A 84 -26.89 -11.78 18.00
N ASN A 85 -27.70 -10.71 18.10
CA ASN A 85 -28.84 -10.56 17.21
C ASN A 85 -28.40 -10.60 15.74
N ARG A 86 -29.07 -11.42 14.92
CA ARG A 86 -28.70 -11.69 13.52
C ARG A 86 -27.27 -12.22 13.32
N GLY A 87 -26.66 -12.77 14.37
CA GLY A 87 -25.30 -13.29 14.36
C GLY A 87 -25.07 -14.46 13.39
N GLN A 88 -26.08 -15.31 13.19
CA GLN A 88 -26.03 -16.39 12.21
C GLN A 88 -25.92 -15.87 10.77
N GLU A 89 -26.74 -14.88 10.41
CA GLU A 89 -26.71 -14.23 9.09
C GLU A 89 -25.34 -13.59 8.83
N MET A 90 -24.81 -12.89 9.85
CA MET A 90 -23.48 -12.30 9.77
C MET A 90 -22.37 -13.36 9.63
N PHE A 91 -22.45 -14.47 10.37
CA PHE A 91 -21.49 -15.56 10.24
C PHE A 91 -21.48 -16.13 8.83
N GLU A 92 -22.64 -16.32 8.21
CA GLU A 92 -22.76 -16.83 6.84
C GLU A 92 -22.12 -15.89 5.82
N ILE A 93 -22.37 -14.58 5.92
CA ILE A 93 -21.74 -13.56 5.08
C ILE A 93 -20.22 -13.56 5.27
N ALA A 94 -19.76 -13.53 6.53
CA ALA A 94 -18.35 -13.50 6.89
C ALA A 94 -17.59 -14.74 6.43
N ARG A 95 -18.24 -15.90 6.53
CA ARG A 95 -17.70 -17.18 6.12
C ARG A 95 -17.61 -17.27 4.60
N GLN A 96 -18.67 -16.88 3.90
CA GLN A 96 -18.70 -16.89 2.44
C GLN A 96 -17.62 -15.96 1.87
N ALA A 97 -17.49 -14.75 2.44
CA ALA A 97 -16.47 -13.79 2.01
C ALA A 97 -15.04 -14.35 2.16
N LEU A 98 -14.74 -15.04 3.27
CA LEU A 98 -13.46 -15.72 3.47
C LEU A 98 -13.20 -16.80 2.42
N VAL A 99 -14.18 -17.67 2.18
CA VAL A 99 -14.04 -18.79 1.23
C VAL A 99 -13.82 -18.26 -0.18
N GLU A 100 -14.55 -17.22 -0.58
CA GLU A 100 -14.43 -16.62 -1.91
C GLU A 100 -13.09 -15.91 -2.10
N MET A 101 -12.65 -15.09 -1.12
CA MET A 101 -11.35 -14.43 -1.18
C MET A 101 -10.20 -15.45 -1.25
N ALA A 102 -10.28 -16.53 -0.47
CA ALA A 102 -9.23 -17.55 -0.40
C ALA A 102 -9.03 -18.33 -1.71
N GLN A 103 -9.93 -18.20 -2.69
CA GLN A 103 -9.71 -18.73 -4.04
C GLN A 103 -8.55 -18.02 -4.75
N PHE A 104 -8.31 -16.75 -4.41
CA PHE A 104 -7.30 -15.89 -5.05
C PHE A 104 -6.10 -15.62 -4.15
N ILE A 105 -6.30 -15.61 -2.83
CA ILE A 105 -5.27 -15.24 -1.87
C ILE A 105 -4.81 -16.47 -1.08
N ASP A 106 -3.66 -17.02 -1.46
CA ASP A 106 -3.14 -18.31 -0.95
C ASP A 106 -3.01 -18.36 0.57
N SER A 107 -2.59 -17.26 1.20
CA SER A 107 -2.42 -17.18 2.66
C SER A 107 -3.71 -17.45 3.43
N TYR A 108 -4.88 -17.23 2.82
CA TYR A 108 -6.18 -17.44 3.46
C TYR A 108 -6.78 -18.84 3.24
N LYS A 109 -6.18 -19.69 2.38
CA LYS A 109 -6.66 -21.06 2.14
C LYS A 109 -6.71 -21.91 3.41
N GLY A 110 -5.69 -21.76 4.27
CA GLY A 110 -5.65 -22.42 5.57
C GLY A 110 -6.84 -22.06 6.46
N ALA A 111 -7.11 -20.76 6.63
CA ALA A 111 -8.28 -20.30 7.39
C ALA A 111 -9.60 -20.74 6.73
N ALA A 112 -9.71 -20.66 5.40
CA ALA A 112 -10.89 -21.09 4.67
C ALA A 112 -11.18 -22.60 4.80
N SER A 113 -10.18 -23.45 5.06
CA SER A 113 -10.42 -24.88 5.33
C SER A 113 -11.12 -25.16 6.68
N ASN A 114 -11.03 -24.24 7.64
CA ASN A 114 -11.62 -24.39 8.96
C ASN A 114 -13.04 -23.79 8.99
N PRO A 115 -14.11 -24.58 9.22
CA PRO A 115 -15.50 -24.12 9.17
C PRO A 115 -15.88 -23.15 10.31
N ASN A 116 -15.01 -22.93 11.29
CA ASN A 116 -15.22 -21.97 12.37
C ASN A 116 -14.51 -20.62 12.14
N LYS A 117 -13.68 -20.51 11.09
CA LYS A 117 -13.00 -19.28 10.70
C LYS A 117 -13.85 -18.47 9.72
N PHE A 118 -13.81 -17.15 9.86
CA PHE A 118 -14.54 -16.18 9.06
C PHE A 118 -13.79 -14.84 9.06
N CYS A 119 -14.05 -13.99 8.07
CA CYS A 119 -13.46 -12.65 7.98
C CYS A 119 -13.99 -11.74 9.09
N HIS A 120 -13.14 -10.84 9.58
CA HIS A 120 -13.59 -9.78 10.48
C HIS A 120 -13.22 -8.37 10.03
N GLY A 121 -12.30 -8.19 9.09
CA GLY A 121 -12.06 -6.91 8.45
C GLY A 121 -12.81 -6.82 7.12
N TYR A 122 -13.49 -5.69 6.89
CA TYR A 122 -14.38 -5.51 5.74
C TYR A 122 -14.12 -4.21 4.97
N GLY A 123 -13.95 -4.34 3.65
CA GLY A 123 -13.81 -3.22 2.71
C GLY A 123 -12.36 -2.78 2.51
N MET A 124 -12.16 -1.95 1.49
CA MET A 124 -10.84 -1.46 1.04
C MET A 124 -10.00 -0.83 2.17
N PHE A 125 -10.65 -0.14 3.11
CA PHE A 125 -10.00 0.53 4.23
C PHE A 125 -10.13 -0.23 5.57
N GLN A 126 -10.62 -1.47 5.54
CA GLN A 126 -10.83 -2.36 6.69
C GLN A 126 -11.67 -1.76 7.84
N PHE A 127 -12.97 -2.06 7.85
CA PHE A 127 -13.86 -1.81 8.99
C PHE A 127 -14.09 -3.10 9.78
N ASP A 128 -13.80 -3.09 11.09
CA ASP A 128 -13.78 -4.31 11.90
C ASP A 128 -15.19 -4.74 12.37
N LEU A 129 -15.42 -6.06 12.34
CA LEU A 129 -16.67 -6.72 12.74
C LEU A 129 -17.08 -6.45 14.20
N GLN A 130 -16.19 -5.92 15.04
CA GLN A 130 -16.53 -5.46 16.38
C GLN A 130 -17.67 -4.43 16.38
N PHE A 131 -17.80 -3.65 15.29
CA PHE A 131 -18.86 -2.67 15.12
C PHE A 131 -20.21 -3.29 14.71
N PHE A 132 -20.30 -4.60 14.47
CA PHE A 132 -21.55 -5.26 14.10
C PHE A 132 -22.68 -5.04 15.13
N LYS A 133 -22.34 -4.93 16.42
CA LYS A 133 -23.34 -4.68 17.48
C LYS A 133 -24.01 -3.32 17.34
N THR A 134 -23.28 -2.32 16.86
CA THR A 134 -23.76 -0.95 16.73
C THR A 134 -24.22 -0.63 15.32
N GLU A 135 -23.70 -1.34 14.32
CA GLU A 135 -23.90 -1.07 12.90
C GLU A 135 -24.14 -2.35 12.08
N PRO A 136 -25.13 -3.18 12.44
CA PRO A 136 -25.33 -4.49 11.80
C PRO A 136 -25.61 -4.37 10.30
N ASP A 137 -26.42 -3.38 9.89
CA ASP A 137 -26.86 -3.24 8.50
C ASP A 137 -25.71 -2.90 7.54
N TYR A 138 -24.63 -2.27 8.02
CA TYR A 138 -23.43 -2.05 7.19
C TYR A 138 -22.85 -3.38 6.68
N PHE A 139 -22.84 -4.39 7.54
CA PHE A 139 -22.31 -5.70 7.20
C PHE A 139 -23.36 -6.58 6.48
N LEU A 140 -24.60 -6.59 6.98
CA LEU A 140 -25.65 -7.48 6.47
C LEU A 140 -26.10 -7.08 5.05
N GLU A 141 -26.13 -5.79 4.75
CA GLU A 141 -26.39 -5.29 3.38
C GLU A 141 -25.14 -5.25 2.50
N LYS A 142 -24.00 -5.78 3.00
CA LYS A 142 -22.71 -5.82 2.31
C LYS A 142 -22.25 -4.45 1.80
N ARG A 143 -22.50 -3.38 2.57
CA ARG A 143 -22.11 -2.01 2.20
C ARG A 143 -20.59 -1.87 2.06
N TYR A 144 -19.82 -2.71 2.74
CA TYR A 144 -18.37 -2.81 2.59
C TYR A 144 -17.90 -3.16 1.16
N ALA A 145 -18.77 -3.68 0.29
CA ALA A 145 -18.46 -3.93 -1.12
C ALA A 145 -18.60 -2.66 -1.99
N LYS A 146 -19.17 -1.58 -1.46
CA LYS A 146 -19.37 -0.30 -2.16
C LYS A 146 -18.28 0.67 -1.74
N PHE A 147 -17.52 1.17 -2.70
CA PHE A 147 -16.37 2.04 -2.39
C PHE A 147 -16.76 3.27 -1.56
N ASP A 148 -17.85 3.95 -1.93
CA ASP A 148 -18.29 5.18 -1.26
C ASP A 148 -18.65 4.95 0.22
N GLU A 149 -19.23 3.79 0.54
CA GLU A 149 -19.57 3.41 1.93
C GLU A 149 -18.31 3.15 2.76
N THR A 150 -17.33 2.44 2.19
CA THR A 150 -16.05 2.19 2.87
C THR A 150 -15.24 3.49 3.05
N LEU A 151 -15.28 4.37 2.06
CA LEU A 151 -14.63 5.68 2.11
C LEU A 151 -15.26 6.56 3.20
N GLY A 152 -16.60 6.59 3.29
CA GLY A 152 -17.30 7.31 4.34
C GLY A 152 -16.92 6.84 5.75
N LYS A 153 -16.79 5.51 5.95
CA LYS A 153 -16.31 4.94 7.22
C LYS A 153 -14.90 5.38 7.56
N ALA A 154 -13.97 5.21 6.62
CA ALA A 154 -12.57 5.60 6.81
C ALA A 154 -12.43 7.09 7.16
N LEU A 155 -13.14 7.97 6.45
CA LEU A 155 -13.09 9.41 6.71
C LEU A 155 -13.67 9.80 8.08
N GLY A 156 -14.77 9.15 8.51
CA GLY A 156 -15.34 9.39 9.84
C GLY A 156 -14.38 8.98 10.97
N GLU A 157 -13.68 7.87 10.81
CA GLU A 157 -12.67 7.41 11.76
C GLU A 157 -11.40 8.28 11.73
N LEU A 158 -10.92 8.68 10.56
CA LEU A 158 -9.79 9.60 10.41
C LEU A 158 -10.07 10.95 11.08
N GLU A 159 -11.27 11.49 10.91
CA GLU A 159 -11.66 12.75 11.56
C GLU A 159 -11.74 12.61 13.08
N SER A 160 -12.24 11.48 13.58
CA SER A 160 -12.26 11.15 15.01
C SER A 160 -10.83 11.02 15.56
N ALA A 161 -9.95 10.33 14.84
CA ALA A 161 -8.54 10.18 15.19
C ALA A 161 -7.81 11.53 15.21
N ARG A 162 -8.00 12.36 14.18
CA ARG A 162 -7.42 13.70 14.06
C ARG A 162 -7.80 14.59 15.24
N LYS A 163 -9.09 14.61 15.60
CA LYS A 163 -9.59 15.34 16.78
C LYS A 163 -8.96 14.81 18.07
N LYS A 164 -8.93 13.49 18.24
CA LYS A 164 -8.40 12.83 19.45
C LYS A 164 -6.94 13.17 19.73
N ILE A 165 -6.12 13.35 18.68
CA ILE A 165 -4.69 13.68 18.82
C ILE A 165 -4.41 15.19 18.81
N GLY A 166 -5.45 16.02 18.93
CA GLY A 166 -5.31 17.48 19.07
C GLY A 166 -5.09 18.24 17.76
N LEU A 167 -5.34 17.61 16.60
CA LEU A 167 -5.18 18.24 15.28
C LEU A 167 -6.48 18.74 14.66
N GLY A 168 -7.59 18.74 15.43
CA GLY A 168 -8.95 19.08 14.98
C GLY A 168 -9.14 20.47 14.39
N ASN A 169 -8.29 21.45 14.77
CA ASN A 169 -8.41 22.84 14.32
C ASN A 169 -7.50 23.19 13.13
N LYS A 170 -6.73 22.22 12.60
CA LYS A 170 -5.83 22.48 11.47
C LYS A 170 -6.54 22.33 10.14
N ALA A 171 -6.43 23.35 9.30
CA ALA A 171 -6.99 23.36 7.94
C ALA A 171 -6.17 22.52 6.94
N GLY A 172 -4.89 22.24 7.26
CA GLY A 172 -4.02 21.36 6.48
C GLY A 172 -3.07 20.60 7.40
N LEU A 173 -2.59 19.45 6.93
CA LEU A 173 -1.67 18.58 7.66
C LEU A 173 -0.44 18.29 6.80
N SER A 174 0.73 18.31 7.43
CA SER A 174 1.96 17.79 6.82
C SER A 174 1.91 16.26 6.70
N ASP A 175 2.78 15.67 5.88
CA ASP A 175 2.88 14.19 5.75
C ASP A 175 3.09 13.50 7.10
N LEU A 176 3.93 14.08 7.96
CA LEU A 176 4.19 13.56 9.29
C LEU A 176 2.92 13.58 10.16
N GLU A 177 2.14 14.65 10.09
CA GLU A 177 0.87 14.75 10.81
C GLU A 177 -0.20 13.82 10.24
N LEU A 178 -0.26 13.63 8.92
CA LEU A 178 -1.11 12.62 8.29
C LEU A 178 -0.76 11.21 8.81
N CYS A 179 0.53 10.91 8.98
CA CYS A 179 0.98 9.66 9.60
C CYS A 179 0.54 9.55 11.07
N HIS A 180 0.61 10.63 11.85
CA HIS A 180 0.10 10.63 13.23
C HIS A 180 -1.39 10.31 13.30
N VAL A 181 -2.19 10.90 12.38
CA VAL A 181 -3.61 10.58 12.26
C VAL A 181 -3.81 9.12 11.86
N ALA A 182 -3.06 8.61 10.88
CA ALA A 182 -3.14 7.21 10.44
C ALA A 182 -2.77 6.21 11.56
N ILE A 183 -1.80 6.53 12.41
CA ILE A 183 -1.45 5.73 13.59
C ILE A 183 -2.61 5.73 14.59
N ALA A 184 -3.23 6.89 14.82
CA ALA A 184 -4.37 6.99 15.73
C ALA A 184 -5.64 6.34 15.17
N TYR A 185 -5.81 6.32 13.84
CA TYR A 185 -6.81 5.53 13.13
C TYR A 185 -6.61 4.04 13.43
N ASN A 186 -5.40 3.52 13.20
CA ASN A 186 -5.10 2.09 13.38
C ASN A 186 -5.10 1.61 14.84
N THR A 187 -4.53 2.40 15.76
CA THR A 187 -4.29 1.97 17.15
C THR A 187 -5.21 2.62 18.17
N GLY A 188 -6.08 3.52 17.72
CA GLY A 188 -6.94 4.34 18.58
C GLY A 188 -6.21 5.46 19.33
N HIS A 189 -4.89 5.63 19.21
CA HIS A 189 -4.14 6.69 19.89
C HIS A 189 -2.81 7.03 19.17
N PHE A 190 -2.15 8.11 19.56
CA PHE A 190 -0.80 8.45 19.08
C PHE A 190 0.07 8.83 20.27
N ASN A 191 1.25 8.22 20.38
CA ASN A 191 2.26 8.58 21.39
C ASN A 191 3.40 9.38 20.76
N PRO A 192 3.52 10.70 21.03
CA PRO A 192 4.57 11.53 20.46
C PRO A 192 6.00 11.02 20.72
N ALA A 193 6.25 10.38 21.86
CA ALA A 193 7.58 9.88 22.21
C ALA A 193 8.06 8.73 21.31
N LYS A 194 7.14 8.02 20.65
CA LYS A 194 7.48 6.92 19.73
C LYS A 194 7.58 7.37 18.28
N GLY A 195 7.11 8.57 17.94
CA GLY A 195 7.05 9.05 16.56
C GLY A 195 6.37 8.04 15.63
N LEU A 196 7.00 7.70 14.51
CA LEU A 196 6.45 6.76 13.53
C LEU A 196 6.61 5.27 13.90
N LYS A 197 7.35 4.95 14.97
CA LYS A 197 7.56 3.57 15.44
C LYS A 197 6.37 3.05 16.26
N GLN A 198 5.19 3.08 15.66
CA GLN A 198 3.91 2.72 16.27
C GLN A 198 3.04 1.91 15.31
N GLY A 199 2.12 1.14 15.88
CA GLY A 199 1.31 0.15 15.17
C GLY A 199 2.05 -1.18 14.96
N PHE A 200 1.51 -2.03 14.09
CA PHE A 200 2.10 -3.33 13.78
C PHE A 200 3.50 -3.17 13.17
N ALA A 201 4.41 -4.09 13.51
CA ALA A 201 5.71 -4.23 12.85
C ALA A 201 5.99 -5.73 12.64
N PRO A 202 6.49 -6.14 11.47
CA PRO A 202 6.81 -7.54 11.20
C PRO A 202 7.86 -8.04 12.18
N LYS A 203 7.66 -9.24 12.71
CA LYS A 203 8.61 -9.91 13.61
C LYS A 203 9.05 -11.25 13.05
N ASP A 204 10.30 -11.62 13.32
CA ASP A 204 10.75 -12.99 13.11
C ASP A 204 10.15 -13.94 14.16
N LYS A 205 10.45 -15.24 14.02
CA LYS A 205 10.02 -16.28 14.97
C LYS A 205 10.55 -16.10 16.40
N HIS A 206 11.53 -15.23 16.61
CA HIS A 206 12.12 -14.91 17.90
C HIS A 206 11.54 -13.61 18.48
N GLY A 207 10.60 -12.96 17.78
CA GLY A 207 9.98 -11.71 18.21
C GLY A 207 10.79 -10.45 17.88
N ASN A 208 11.90 -10.57 17.14
CA ASN A 208 12.69 -9.43 16.73
C ASN A 208 12.01 -8.69 15.58
N ILE A 209 12.01 -7.37 15.61
CA ILE A 209 11.46 -6.55 14.53
C ILE A 209 12.36 -6.67 13.29
N ILE A 210 11.78 -7.09 12.17
CA ILE A 210 12.49 -7.32 10.90
C ILE A 210 12.01 -6.44 9.75
N GLY A 211 11.08 -5.52 10.04
CA GLY A 211 10.51 -4.61 9.05
C GLY A 211 10.06 -3.29 9.67
N PRO A 212 9.57 -2.37 8.84
CA PRO A 212 9.11 -1.07 9.31
C PRO A 212 7.88 -1.21 10.20
N PHE A 213 7.71 -0.26 11.11
CA PHE A 213 6.44 -0.07 11.81
C PHE A 213 5.38 0.47 10.84
N TYR A 214 4.10 0.23 11.16
CA TYR A 214 2.95 0.77 10.44
C TYR A 214 3.10 2.27 10.14
N GLY A 215 3.47 3.08 11.13
CA GLY A 215 3.65 4.53 10.94
C GLY A 215 4.74 4.88 9.93
N GLU A 216 5.85 4.13 9.91
CA GLU A 216 6.93 4.29 8.93
C GLU A 216 6.48 3.84 7.53
N GLN A 217 5.68 2.78 7.47
CA GLN A 217 5.14 2.23 6.23
C GLN A 217 4.11 3.17 5.57
N ILE A 218 3.25 3.82 6.37
CA ILE A 218 2.34 4.85 5.88
C ILE A 218 3.10 6.02 5.25
N LEU A 219 4.18 6.49 5.90
CA LEU A 219 4.98 7.59 5.34
C LEU A 219 5.58 7.21 3.98
N ASP A 220 6.16 6.01 3.89
CA ASP A 220 6.72 5.48 2.63
C ASP A 220 5.64 5.41 1.54
N PHE A 221 4.44 4.94 1.86
CA PHE A 221 3.33 4.91 0.90
C PHE A 221 2.84 6.30 0.50
N ILE A 222 2.74 7.27 1.41
CA ILE A 222 2.38 8.66 1.06
C ILE A 222 3.40 9.24 0.08
N GLN A 223 4.69 9.10 0.39
CA GLN A 223 5.77 9.61 -0.45
C GLN A 223 5.78 8.95 -1.84
N LYS A 224 5.61 7.62 -1.89
CA LYS A 224 5.48 6.90 -3.16
C LYS A 224 4.25 7.34 -3.94
N SER A 225 3.11 7.45 -3.28
CA SER A 225 1.84 7.86 -3.89
C SER A 225 1.95 9.22 -4.56
N LYS A 226 2.66 10.19 -3.97
CA LYS A 226 2.89 11.52 -4.57
C LYS A 226 3.59 11.49 -5.92
N THR A 227 4.41 10.46 -6.17
CA THR A 227 5.10 10.29 -7.46
C THR A 227 4.23 9.61 -8.52
N VAL A 228 3.01 9.20 -8.15
CA VAL A 228 2.08 8.46 -9.00
C VAL A 228 0.84 9.31 -9.26
N THR A 229 0.57 9.59 -10.53
CA THR A 229 -0.70 10.17 -10.99
C THR A 229 -1.56 9.10 -11.67
N ALA A 230 -2.87 9.32 -11.71
CA ALA A 230 -3.83 8.41 -12.35
C ALA A 230 -3.67 8.35 -13.88
N ASP A 231 -3.38 9.49 -14.52
CA ASP A 231 -3.36 9.61 -15.98
C ASP A 231 -2.13 8.98 -16.66
N GLY A 232 -1.32 8.21 -15.92
CA GLY A 232 -0.04 7.67 -16.40
C GLY A 232 1.04 8.75 -16.63
N SER A 233 0.66 10.03 -16.67
CA SER A 233 1.55 11.19 -16.69
C SER A 233 1.89 11.57 -15.26
N GLY A 234 2.79 10.83 -14.62
CA GLY A 234 3.38 11.25 -13.35
C GLY A 234 3.99 12.63 -13.57
N THR A 235 3.45 13.67 -12.94
CA THR A 235 4.07 14.99 -12.97
C THR A 235 5.45 14.85 -12.36
N THR A 236 6.41 14.88 -13.27
CA THR A 236 7.81 15.14 -13.05
C THR A 236 7.96 16.34 -12.10
N THR A 237 8.74 16.16 -11.03
CA THR A 237 9.52 17.28 -10.49
C THR A 237 10.24 17.94 -11.69
N PRO A 238 10.28 19.28 -11.79
CA PRO A 238 10.71 19.92 -13.03
C PRO A 238 12.16 19.51 -13.32
N THR A 239 12.39 18.92 -14.49
CA THR A 239 13.29 19.46 -15.54
C THR A 239 13.51 18.38 -16.62
N SER A 240 13.24 18.80 -17.87
CA SER A 240 13.70 18.26 -19.16
C SER A 240 13.00 17.03 -19.76
N ASP A 241 12.16 17.34 -20.75
CA ASP A 241 12.06 16.71 -22.07
C ASP A 241 12.08 15.17 -22.17
N THR A 242 10.90 14.66 -22.49
CA THR A 242 10.62 13.31 -22.96
C THR A 242 11.41 12.99 -24.23
N THR A 243 12.55 12.32 -24.07
CA THR A 243 13.07 11.41 -25.10
C THR A 243 13.08 10.00 -24.51
N THR A 244 12.50 9.04 -25.22
CA THR A 244 12.40 7.63 -24.85
C THR A 244 13.75 7.10 -24.32
N ALA A 245 13.87 6.99 -22.99
CA ALA A 245 15.11 6.64 -22.32
C ALA A 245 15.65 5.27 -22.79
N ALA A 246 16.80 5.30 -23.47
CA ALA A 246 17.44 4.09 -23.99
C ALA A 246 17.80 3.11 -22.86
N THR A 247 17.54 1.83 -23.09
CA THR A 247 17.91 0.74 -22.17
C THR A 247 19.26 0.15 -22.57
N PHE A 248 20.09 -0.16 -21.58
CA PHE A 248 21.43 -0.71 -21.76
C PHE A 248 21.63 -1.99 -20.94
N LYS A 249 22.61 -2.79 -21.34
CA LYS A 249 23.11 -3.96 -20.63
C LYS A 249 24.58 -3.73 -20.26
N VAL A 250 24.94 -4.02 -19.00
CA VAL A 250 26.32 -3.96 -18.51
C VAL A 250 27.18 -5.07 -19.14
N THR A 251 28.36 -4.72 -19.66
CA THR A 251 29.30 -5.69 -20.26
C THR A 251 30.55 -5.96 -19.43
N ALA A 252 30.85 -5.15 -18.41
CA ALA A 252 31.92 -5.43 -17.46
C ALA A 252 31.55 -6.57 -16.49
N SER A 253 32.54 -7.25 -15.92
CA SER A 253 32.31 -8.23 -14.84
C SER A 253 31.79 -7.58 -13.55
N GLY A 254 32.18 -6.33 -13.29
CA GLY A 254 31.63 -5.48 -12.24
C GLY A 254 31.75 -4.00 -12.63
N LEU A 255 30.62 -3.30 -12.66
CA LEU A 255 30.54 -1.89 -13.03
C LEU A 255 30.06 -1.04 -11.85
N ASN A 256 30.90 -0.12 -11.38
CA ASN A 256 30.54 0.75 -10.26
C ASN A 256 29.51 1.81 -10.69
N LEU A 257 28.39 1.85 -9.96
CA LEU A 257 27.42 2.95 -9.97
C LEU A 257 27.84 3.97 -8.90
N ARG A 258 28.09 5.21 -9.30
CA ARG A 258 28.68 6.26 -8.46
C ARG A 258 27.70 7.41 -8.21
N SER A 259 27.97 8.21 -7.18
CA SER A 259 27.21 9.43 -6.87
C SER A 259 27.40 10.56 -7.89
N GLU A 260 28.53 10.60 -8.59
CA GLU A 260 28.93 11.66 -9.51
C GLU A 260 29.63 11.07 -10.75
N PRO A 261 29.64 11.76 -11.92
CA PRO A 261 30.29 11.32 -13.16
C PRO A 261 31.81 11.46 -13.10
N SER A 262 32.45 10.81 -12.12
CA SER A 262 33.87 10.88 -11.83
C SER A 262 34.36 9.59 -11.18
N LEU A 263 35.63 9.24 -11.41
CA LEU A 263 36.28 8.15 -10.68
C LEU A 263 36.43 8.43 -9.18
N GLN A 264 36.34 9.69 -8.77
CA GLN A 264 36.36 10.11 -7.36
C GLN A 264 34.98 10.11 -6.69
N GLY A 265 33.90 9.94 -7.45
CA GLY A 265 32.56 9.83 -6.88
C GLY A 265 32.40 8.56 -6.05
N THR A 266 31.68 8.66 -4.93
CA THR A 266 31.41 7.53 -4.02
C THR A 266 30.72 6.39 -4.76
N VAL A 267 31.22 5.18 -4.62
CA VAL A 267 30.59 3.98 -5.19
C VAL A 267 29.37 3.63 -4.34
N LYS A 268 28.18 3.69 -4.96
CA LYS A 268 26.91 3.27 -4.35
C LYS A 268 26.76 1.74 -4.40
N VAL A 269 27.06 1.15 -5.55
CA VAL A 269 27.00 -0.31 -5.76
C VAL A 269 27.89 -0.74 -6.93
N THR A 270 28.21 -2.03 -7.04
CA THR A 270 28.84 -2.63 -8.22
C THR A 270 27.83 -3.53 -8.94
N LEU A 271 27.47 -3.16 -10.17
CA LEU A 271 26.52 -3.88 -11.01
C LEU A 271 27.21 -5.05 -11.74
N PRO A 272 26.62 -6.26 -11.76
CA PRO A 272 27.23 -7.41 -12.44
C PRO A 272 27.09 -7.32 -13.96
N ASN A 273 27.87 -8.14 -14.66
CA ASN A 273 27.68 -8.37 -16.10
C ASN A 273 26.23 -8.74 -16.39
N GLY A 274 25.65 -8.10 -17.39
CA GLY A 274 24.30 -8.36 -17.85
C GLY A 274 23.19 -7.64 -17.11
N GLN A 275 23.50 -6.90 -16.03
CA GLN A 275 22.52 -6.03 -15.37
C GLN A 275 21.95 -5.04 -16.40
N ARG A 276 20.62 -4.92 -16.41
CA ARG A 276 19.92 -3.94 -17.25
C ARG A 276 19.84 -2.62 -16.51
N VAL A 277 20.12 -1.54 -17.21
CA VAL A 277 20.04 -0.18 -16.69
C VAL A 277 19.33 0.70 -17.71
N ARG A 278 18.59 1.70 -17.25
CA ARG A 278 17.92 2.68 -18.11
C ARG A 278 18.68 3.99 -18.02
N ALA A 279 18.93 4.64 -19.16
CA ALA A 279 19.56 5.96 -19.16
C ALA A 279 18.59 7.01 -18.61
N VAL A 280 19.04 7.81 -17.65
CA VAL A 280 18.26 8.94 -17.13
C VAL A 280 18.42 10.16 -18.05
N ALA A 281 19.58 10.28 -18.71
CA ALA A 281 19.86 11.30 -19.71
C ALA A 281 20.58 10.71 -20.94
N GLU A 282 20.33 11.29 -22.11
CA GLU A 282 21.01 10.89 -23.35
C GLU A 282 22.50 11.26 -23.34
N GLN A 283 22.86 12.36 -22.68
CA GLN A 283 24.22 12.87 -22.64
C GLN A 283 25.14 12.02 -21.75
N VAL A 284 26.40 11.92 -22.18
CA VAL A 284 27.49 11.30 -21.42
C VAL A 284 28.40 12.43 -20.95
N THR A 285 28.60 12.55 -19.64
CA THR A 285 29.47 13.56 -19.02
C THR A 285 30.73 12.89 -18.52
N ASN A 286 31.91 13.36 -18.93
CA ASN A 286 33.21 12.79 -18.53
C ASN A 286 33.36 11.28 -18.77
N GLY A 287 32.69 10.73 -19.80
CA GLY A 287 32.68 9.29 -20.08
C GLY A 287 31.77 8.46 -19.16
N PHE A 288 30.98 9.11 -18.30
CA PHE A 288 29.96 8.50 -17.45
C PHE A 288 28.55 8.81 -17.96
N ARG A 289 27.67 7.82 -17.88
CA ARG A 289 26.25 7.94 -18.16
C ARG A 289 25.47 7.84 -16.85
N GLU A 290 24.51 8.74 -16.68
CA GLU A 290 23.53 8.62 -15.60
C GLU A 290 22.51 7.55 -15.95
N VAL A 291 22.35 6.60 -15.04
CA VAL A 291 21.47 5.46 -15.21
C VAL A 291 20.70 5.17 -13.94
N GLU A 292 19.56 4.54 -14.10
CA GLU A 292 18.76 3.96 -13.03
C GLU A 292 18.59 2.45 -13.23
N THR A 293 18.47 1.72 -12.14
CA THR A 293 18.30 0.26 -12.15
C THR A 293 17.66 -0.23 -10.86
N ASP A 294 16.89 -1.30 -10.97
CA ASP A 294 16.52 -2.09 -9.80
C ASP A 294 17.59 -3.16 -9.58
N PHE A 295 18.22 -3.15 -8.40
CA PHE A 295 19.26 -4.10 -8.04
C PHE A 295 19.09 -4.52 -6.58
N GLN A 296 19.05 -5.84 -6.33
CA GLN A 296 18.83 -6.42 -5.01
C GLN A 296 17.59 -5.86 -4.27
N GLY A 297 16.51 -5.61 -5.01
CA GLY A 297 15.25 -5.09 -4.45
C GLY A 297 15.27 -3.60 -4.09
N GLN A 298 16.35 -2.87 -4.42
CA GLN A 298 16.45 -1.43 -4.27
C GLN A 298 16.49 -0.75 -5.63
N HIS A 299 15.79 0.37 -5.76
CA HIS A 299 15.90 1.25 -6.92
C HIS A 299 17.12 2.17 -6.72
N LEU A 300 18.07 2.12 -7.64
CA LEU A 300 19.34 2.85 -7.56
C LEU A 300 19.52 3.73 -8.79
N GLN A 301 19.88 4.99 -8.56
CA GLN A 301 20.27 5.94 -9.59
C GLN A 301 21.69 6.45 -9.34
N GLY A 302 22.47 6.59 -10.42
CA GLY A 302 23.82 7.15 -10.34
C GLY A 302 24.56 7.09 -11.67
N PHE A 303 25.87 7.33 -11.62
CA PHE A 303 26.72 7.43 -12.80
C PHE A 303 27.60 6.20 -12.95
N CYS A 304 27.64 5.63 -14.15
CA CYS A 304 28.54 4.52 -14.47
C CYS A 304 29.25 4.77 -15.80
N SER A 305 30.41 4.13 -16.03
CA SER A 305 31.18 4.39 -17.26
C SER A 305 30.41 3.89 -18.49
N ALA A 306 30.15 4.79 -19.44
CA ALA A 306 29.39 4.50 -20.65
C ALA A 306 30.09 3.46 -21.55
N LYS A 307 31.41 3.30 -21.43
CA LYS A 307 32.21 2.32 -22.17
C LYS A 307 31.77 0.86 -21.91
N PHE A 308 31.13 0.60 -20.77
CA PHE A 308 30.68 -0.74 -20.37
C PHE A 308 29.18 -0.94 -20.50
N LEU A 309 28.51 -0.11 -21.31
CA LEU A 309 27.09 -0.20 -21.59
C LEU A 309 26.88 -0.47 -23.09
N VAL A 310 26.03 -1.46 -23.40
CA VAL A 310 25.56 -1.73 -24.76
C VAL A 310 24.04 -1.54 -24.80
N GLN A 311 23.56 -0.75 -25.76
CA GLN A 311 22.13 -0.46 -25.89
C GLN A 311 21.37 -1.73 -26.32
N VAL A 312 20.22 -1.96 -25.70
CA VAL A 312 19.31 -3.05 -26.04
C VAL A 312 18.17 -2.45 -26.85
N MET A 313 18.06 -2.80 -28.14
CA MET A 313 16.93 -2.39 -28.97
C MET A 313 15.72 -3.29 -28.68
N GLY A 314 14.58 -2.70 -28.34
CA GLY A 314 13.33 -3.42 -28.15
C GLY A 314 12.77 -3.86 -29.51
N THR A 315 12.60 -5.15 -29.71
CA THR A 315 11.81 -5.69 -30.83
C THR A 315 10.33 -5.41 -30.53
N THR A 316 9.71 -4.51 -31.29
CA THR A 316 8.26 -4.36 -31.34
C THR A 316 7.65 -5.62 -31.96
N GLY A 317 6.90 -6.36 -31.15
CA GLY A 317 6.07 -7.50 -31.54
C GLY A 317 4.97 -7.68 -30.51
#